data_AF-A0A349EMV4-F1
#
_entry.id   AF-A0A349EMV4-F1
#
_cell.length_a   1.000
_cell.length_b   1.000
_cell.length_c   1.000
_cell.angle_alpha   90.00
_cell.angle_beta   90.00
_cell.angle_gamma   90.00
#
_symmetry.space_group_name_H-M   'P 1'
#
loop_
_entity.id
_entity.type
_entity.pdbx_description
1 polymer ?
#
loop_
_entity_poly.entity_id
_entity_poly.type
_entity_poly.pdbx_seq_one_letter_code
_entity_poly.pdbx_strand_id
1 'polypeptide(L)'
;MKELYQFEPTRFTQNTLWRQWWHLLSEVIEIGRALLKGNLQHAAAETWDAKHSSETLHRILSGRGADVDLAREKVVGNNKERGYYCTSPAEDVPK
;
A
#
# COMPACT_ATOMS: atom_id res chain seq x y z
N MET A 1 -6.83 18.37 -5.84
CA MET A 1 -5.98 17.27 -6.34
C MET A 1 -5.92 16.22 -5.24
N LYS A 2 -6.09 14.92 -5.52
CA LYS A 2 -5.81 13.88 -4.51
C LYS A 2 -4.30 13.82 -4.33
N GLU A 3 -3.82 13.94 -3.09
CA GLU A 3 -2.40 13.71 -2.79
C GLU A 3 -2.00 12.28 -3.17
N LEU A 4 -0.87 12.14 -3.87
CA LEU A 4 -0.32 10.86 -4.30
C LEU A 4 0.16 10.01 -3.11
N TYR A 5 0.63 10.69 -2.06
CA TYR A 5 1.18 10.10 -0.85
C TYR A 5 0.39 10.61 0.36
N GLN A 6 0.10 9.74 1.31
CA GLN A 6 -0.56 10.11 2.56
C GLN A 6 0.42 10.29 3.72
N PHE A 7 1.65 9.81 3.56
CA PHE A 7 2.69 9.94 4.56
C PHE A 7 3.81 10.90 4.13
N GLU A 8 4.35 11.61 5.10
CA GLU A 8 5.58 12.39 4.95
C GLU A 8 6.75 11.49 4.49
N PRO A 9 7.69 12.01 3.68
CA PRO A 9 8.82 11.22 3.24
C PRO A 9 9.71 10.83 4.43
N THR A 10 9.97 9.54 4.58
CA THR A 10 10.93 9.04 5.57
C THR A 10 12.36 9.11 5.06
N ARG A 11 13.33 9.01 5.98
CA ARG A 11 14.75 8.81 5.63
C ARG A 11 15.01 7.56 4.78
N PHE A 12 14.08 6.59 4.77
CA PHE A 12 14.21 5.35 4.01
C PHE A 12 14.00 5.54 2.51
N THR A 13 13.58 6.72 2.07
CA THR A 13 13.62 7.14 0.65
C THR A 13 15.04 7.13 0.05
N GLN A 14 16.08 7.07 0.89
CA GLN A 14 17.47 6.91 0.48
C GLN A 14 17.92 5.44 0.34
N ASN A 15 17.03 4.48 0.63
CA ASN A 15 17.33 3.06 0.49
C ASN A 15 17.56 2.67 -0.99
N THR A 16 18.25 1.55 -1.18
CA THR A 16 18.21 0.86 -2.48
C THR A 16 16.83 0.26 -2.70
N LEU A 17 16.44 0.09 -3.97
CA LEU A 17 15.17 -0.56 -4.34
C LEU A 17 15.01 -1.92 -3.65
N TRP A 18 16.07 -2.73 -3.67
CA TRP A 18 16.04 -4.06 -3.07
C TRP A 18 15.87 -4.03 -1.55
N ARG A 19 16.53 -3.10 -0.87
CA ARG A 19 16.38 -2.95 0.58
C ARG A 19 14.96 -2.50 0.95
N GLN A 20 14.40 -1.54 0.21
CA GLN A 20 13.04 -1.09 0.49
C GLN A 20 11.99 -2.16 0.13
N TRP A 21 12.22 -2.96 -0.91
CA TRP A 21 11.37 -4.09 -1.24
C TRP A 21 11.35 -5.14 -0.12
N TRP A 22 12.51 -5.51 0.43
CA TRP A 22 12.59 -6.43 1.58
C TRP A 22 11.86 -5.89 2.81
N HIS A 23 11.96 -4.58 3.06
CA HIS A 23 11.24 -3.95 4.16
C HIS A 23 9.72 -4.00 3.94
N LEU A 24 9.23 -3.68 2.75
CA LEU A 24 7.80 -3.84 2.45
C LEU A 24 7.33 -5.29 2.68
N LEU A 25 8.15 -6.28 2.30
CA LEU A 25 7.83 -7.69 2.53
C LEU A 25 7.83 -8.06 4.02
N SER A 26 8.70 -7.46 4.86
CA SER A 26 8.67 -7.71 6.31
C SER A 26 7.34 -7.29 6.94
N GLU A 27 6.82 -6.10 6.60
CA GLU A 27 5.54 -5.62 7.12
C GLU A 27 4.39 -6.56 6.71
N VAL A 28 4.40 -7.06 5.47
CA VAL A 28 3.39 -8.03 5.00
C VAL A 28 3.44 -9.34 5.79
N ILE A 29 4.64 -9.82 6.14
CA ILE A 29 4.81 -11.01 6.99
C ILE A 29 4.31 -10.73 8.41
N GLU A 30 4.50 -9.53 8.93
CA GLU A 30 4.01 -9.11 10.26
C GLU A 30 2.50 -9.06 10.32
N ILE A 31 1.81 -8.58 9.28
CA ILE A 31 0.34 -8.72 9.14
C ILE A 31 -0.06 -10.18 9.31
N GLY A 32 0.54 -11.10 8.54
CA GLY A 32 0.22 -12.53 8.59
C GLY A 32 0.46 -13.14 9.99
N ARG A 33 1.57 -12.78 10.64
CA ARG A 33 1.87 -13.23 12.01
C ARG A 33 0.87 -12.70 13.03
N ALA A 34 0.44 -11.45 12.89
CA ALA A 34 -0.57 -10.84 13.77
C ALA A 34 -1.93 -11.53 13.63
N LEU A 35 -2.35 -11.80 12.38
CA LEU A 35 -3.58 -12.53 12.08
C LEU A 35 -3.56 -13.96 12.64
N LEU A 36 -2.46 -14.69 12.46
CA LEU A 36 -2.31 -16.05 13.03
C LEU A 36 -2.43 -16.09 14.56
N LYS A 37 -2.08 -15.00 15.23
CA LYS A 37 -2.20 -14.84 16.69
C LYS A 37 -3.54 -14.28 17.14
N GLY A 38 -4.46 -13.99 16.21
CA GLY A 38 -5.75 -13.36 16.52
C GLY A 38 -5.63 -11.90 16.99
N ASN A 39 -4.48 -11.24 16.79
CA ASN A 39 -4.27 -9.86 17.21
C ASN A 39 -4.65 -8.89 16.08
N LEU A 40 -5.94 -8.57 15.98
CA LEU A 40 -6.50 -7.73 14.92
C LEU A 40 -5.98 -6.29 14.96
N GLN A 41 -5.79 -5.71 16.16
CA GLN A 41 -5.30 -4.33 16.28
C GLN A 41 -3.86 -4.23 15.77
N HIS A 42 -3.02 -5.22 16.07
CA HIS A 42 -1.67 -5.27 15.54
C HIS A 42 -1.69 -5.51 14.03
N ALA A 43 -2.50 -6.46 13.53
CA ALA A 43 -2.65 -6.67 12.10
C ALA A 43 -3.05 -5.38 11.37
N ALA A 44 -3.99 -4.61 11.93
CA ALA A 44 -4.40 -3.32 11.38
C ALA A 44 -3.25 -2.30 11.36
N ALA A 45 -2.44 -2.21 12.41
CA ALA A 45 -1.25 -1.36 12.41
C ALA A 45 -0.27 -1.77 11.30
N GLU A 46 0.02 -3.06 11.17
CA GLU A 46 0.92 -3.59 10.14
C GLU A 46 0.40 -3.35 8.70
N THR A 47 -0.93 -3.26 8.50
CA THR A 47 -1.46 -2.85 7.17
C THR A 47 -1.12 -1.40 6.83
N TRP A 48 -1.07 -0.51 7.83
CA TRP A 48 -0.64 0.87 7.64
C TRP A 48 0.86 0.96 7.42
N ASP A 49 1.66 0.16 8.12
CA ASP A 49 3.11 0.09 7.91
C ASP A 49 3.46 -0.44 6.51
N ALA A 50 2.75 -1.47 6.04
CA ALA A 50 2.87 -1.95 4.65
C ALA A 50 2.52 -0.85 3.63
N LYS A 51 1.45 -0.07 3.87
CA LYS A 51 1.11 1.06 3.00
C LYS A 51 2.21 2.12 2.99
N HIS A 52 2.71 2.51 4.16
CA HIS A 52 3.76 3.50 4.28
C HIS A 52 5.07 3.04 3.61
N SER A 53 5.42 1.77 3.75
CA SER A 53 6.55 1.14 3.07
C SER A 53 6.38 1.11 1.54
N SER A 54 5.16 0.89 1.06
CA SER A 54 4.81 0.97 -0.36
C SER A 54 4.94 2.40 -0.90
N GLU A 55 4.45 3.41 -0.17
CA GLU A 55 4.61 4.82 -0.54
C GLU A 55 6.09 5.23 -0.58
N THR A 56 6.91 4.75 0.37
CA THR A 56 8.36 4.96 0.35
C THR A 56 8.99 4.33 -0.90
N LEU A 57 8.59 3.11 -1.28
CA LEU A 57 9.07 2.46 -2.51
C LEU A 57 8.67 3.26 -3.76
N HIS A 58 7.44 3.77 -3.83
CA HIS A 58 6.99 4.64 -4.91
C HIS A 58 7.85 5.89 -5.03
N ARG A 59 8.22 6.54 -3.91
CA ARG A 59 9.12 7.71 -3.94
C ARG A 59 10.50 7.36 -4.50
N ILE A 60 11.06 6.20 -4.13
CA ILE A 60 12.35 5.72 -4.67
C ILE A 60 12.24 5.46 -6.19
N LEU A 61 11.16 4.82 -6.63
CA LEU A 61 10.90 4.56 -8.05
C LEU A 61 10.73 5.86 -8.84
N SER A 62 9.97 6.81 -8.29
CA SER A 62 9.77 8.14 -8.87
C SER A 62 11.08 8.91 -9.01
N GLY A 63 11.94 8.88 -7.97
CA GLY A 63 13.29 9.44 -8.03
C GLY A 63 14.22 8.78 -9.05
N ARG A 64 13.82 7.63 -9.61
CA ARG A 64 14.51 6.90 -10.69
C ARG A 64 13.80 7.05 -12.05
N GLY A 65 12.82 7.94 -12.16
CA GLY A 65 12.12 8.26 -13.41
C GLY A 65 10.82 7.50 -13.64
N ALA A 66 10.32 6.72 -12.67
CA ALA A 66 9.01 6.11 -12.81
C ALA A 66 7.89 7.15 -12.63
N ASP A 67 6.91 7.13 -13.54
CA ASP A 67 5.67 7.89 -13.39
C ASP A 67 4.68 7.10 -12.52
N VAL A 68 4.73 7.37 -11.22
CA VAL A 68 3.89 6.69 -10.21
C VAL A 68 2.43 7.08 -10.36
N ASP A 69 2.14 8.31 -10.76
CA ASP A 69 0.77 8.77 -10.98
C ASP A 69 0.13 8.04 -12.16
N LEU A 70 0.84 7.95 -13.29
CA LEU A 70 0.39 7.16 -14.45
C LEU A 70 0.22 5.68 -14.10
N ALA A 71 1.14 5.11 -13.32
CA ALA A 71 1.02 3.72 -12.86
C ALA A 71 -0.25 3.50 -12.01
N ARG A 72 -0.56 4.44 -11.12
CA ARG A 72 -1.79 4.43 -10.30
C ARG A 72 -3.03 4.52 -11.20
N GLU A 73 -3.05 5.45 -12.15
CA GLU A 73 -4.17 5.63 -13.09
C GLU A 73 -4.42 4.36 -13.90
N LYS A 74 -3.36 3.71 -14.39
CA LYS A 74 -3.44 2.44 -15.11
C LYS A 74 -4.05 1.33 -14.25
N VAL A 75 -3.64 1.19 -12.99
CA VAL A 75 -4.22 0.19 -12.08
C VAL A 75 -5.69 0.47 -11.81
N VAL A 76 -6.07 1.73 -11.59
CA VAL A 76 -7.47 2.14 -11.39
C VAL A 76 -8.30 1.86 -12.65
N GLY A 77 -7.80 2.21 -13.84
CA GLY A 77 -8.45 1.92 -15.11
C GLY A 77 -8.72 0.42 -15.29
N ASN A 78 -7.67 -0.41 -15.12
CA ASN A 78 -7.79 -1.86 -15.22
C ASN A 78 -8.80 -2.45 -14.23
N ASN A 79 -8.84 -1.96 -13.00
CA ASN A 79 -9.79 -2.44 -11.99
C ASN A 79 -11.23 -2.01 -12.28
N LYS A 80 -11.44 -0.84 -12.91
CA LYS A 80 -12.76 -0.41 -13.40
C LYS A 80 -13.24 -1.31 -14.53
N GLU A 81 -12.38 -1.59 -15.51
CA GLU A 81 -12.70 -2.47 -16.64
C GLU A 81 -13.06 -3.89 -16.18
N ARG A 82 -12.41 -4.38 -15.11
CA ARG A 82 -12.71 -5.68 -14.49
C ARG A 82 -13.95 -5.69 -13.60
N GLY A 83 -14.57 -4.53 -13.35
CA GLY A 83 -15.73 -4.43 -12.45
C GLY A 83 -15.40 -4.66 -10.96
N TYR A 84 -14.15 -4.46 -10.53
CA TYR A 84 -13.74 -4.69 -9.13
C TYR A 84 -14.21 -3.60 -8.16
N TYR A 85 -14.66 -2.46 -8.67
CA TYR A 85 -15.22 -1.41 -7.84
C TYR A 85 -16.73 -1.61 -7.70
N CYS A 86 -17.21 -1.76 -6.47
CA CYS A 86 -18.63 -1.82 -6.18
C CYS A 86 -19.31 -0.52 -6.64
N THR A 87 -20.30 -0.63 -7.51
CA THR A 87 -21.17 0.48 -7.92
C THR A 87 -22.36 0.68 -6.98
N SER A 88 -22.55 -0.22 -6.01
CA SER A 88 -23.59 -0.17 -4.98
C SER A 88 -22.97 -0.29 -3.58
N PRO A 89 -23.50 0.41 -2.56
CA PRO A 89 -23.03 0.24 -1.19
C PRO A 89 -23.25 -1.21 -0.78
N ALA A 90 -22.22 -1.82 -0.19
CA ALA A 90 -22.34 -3.17 0.35
C ALA A 90 -23.50 -3.20 1.35
N GLU A 91 -24.49 -4.05 1.11
CA GLU A 91 -25.60 -4.25 2.05
C GLU A 91 -25.02 -4.59 3.43
N ASP A 92 -25.57 -3.91 4.45
CA ASP A 92 -25.14 -3.98 5.84
C ASP A 92 -24.94 -5.45 6.27
N VAL A 93 -23.70 -5.80 6.61
CA VAL A 93 -23.42 -7.05 7.31
C VAL A 93 -24.07 -6.93 8.70
N PRO A 94 -25.03 -7.81 9.08
CA PRO A 94 -25.67 -7.73 10.38
C PRO A 94 -24.63 -7.85 11.49
N LYS A 95 -24.75 -6.97 12.49
CA LYS A 95 -23.93 -6.95 13.71
C LYS A 95 -24.07 -8.22 14.54
#